data_AF-A0A3B9RSN9-F1
#
_entry.id   AF-A0A3B9RSN9-F1
#
_cell.length_a   1.000
_cell.length_b   1.000
_cell.length_c   1.000
_cell.angle_alpha   90.00
_cell.angle_beta   90.00
_cell.angle_gamma   90.00
#
_symmetry.space_group_name_H-M   'P 1'
#
loop_
_entity.id
_entity.type
_entity.pdbx_description
1 polymer ?
#
loop_
_entity_poly.entity_id
_entity_poly.type
_entity_poly.pdbx_seq_one_letter_code
_entity_poly.pdbx_strand_id
1 'polypeptide(L)'
;VQSQLVGKKVLLIDEVDDTRATLAYCVGELLKFKPEEIAVLVLHNKQKDKDVEFPVEIKRYFSGLDLGDVWIKYPWDADDIEEHTTNERIMLEERAKERT
;
A
#
# COMPACT_ATOMS: atom_id res chain seq x y z
N VAL A 1 -9.75 -24.17 -9.45
CA VAL A 1 -9.34 -22.83 -8.92
C VAL A 1 -8.61 -22.94 -7.59
N GLN A 2 -9.10 -23.71 -6.60
CA GLN A 2 -8.49 -23.90 -5.26
C GLN A 2 -7.00 -24.33 -5.19
N SER A 3 -6.37 -24.74 -6.31
CA SER A 3 -5.00 -25.25 -6.35
C SER A 3 -3.94 -24.22 -6.77
N GLN A 4 -4.31 -22.99 -7.14
CA GLN A 4 -3.37 -22.09 -7.84
C GLN A 4 -2.27 -21.51 -6.96
N LEU A 5 -2.49 -21.36 -5.65
CA LEU A 5 -1.52 -20.71 -4.74
C LEU A 5 -0.64 -21.69 -3.96
N VAL A 6 -0.98 -22.98 -3.95
CA VAL A 6 -0.25 -23.98 -3.15
C VAL A 6 1.22 -24.02 -3.56
N GLY A 7 2.11 -23.80 -2.59
CA GLY A 7 3.56 -23.84 -2.82
C GLY A 7 4.08 -22.74 -3.74
N LYS A 8 3.34 -21.64 -3.93
CA LYS A 8 3.80 -20.47 -4.69
C LYS A 8 4.28 -19.35 -3.77
N LYS A 9 5.17 -18.52 -4.27
CA LYS A 9 5.53 -17.23 -3.68
C LYS A 9 4.59 -16.17 -4.25
N VAL A 10 3.82 -15.54 -3.36
CA VAL A 10 2.78 -14.58 -3.71
C VAL A 10 3.19 -13.19 -3.23
N LEU A 11 3.05 -12.18 -4.10
CA LEU A 11 3.21 -10.79 -3.73
C LEU A 11 1.82 -10.14 -3.73
N LEU A 12 1.32 -9.79 -2.54
CA LEU A 12 0.12 -8.99 -2.38
C LEU A 12 0.49 -7.53 -2.62
N ILE A 13 -0.22 -6.87 -3.53
CA ILE A 13 0.03 -5.48 -3.93
C ILE A 13 -1.22 -4.66 -3.63
N ASP A 14 -1.05 -3.50 -3.03
CA ASP A 14 -2.10 -2.51 -2.78
C ASP A 14 -1.54 -1.08 -2.91
N GLU A 15 -2.36 -0.06 -3.08
CA GLU A 15 -1.83 1.31 -3.20
C GLU A 15 -1.37 1.88 -1.85
N VAL A 16 -2.11 1.62 -0.77
CA VAL A 16 -1.89 2.27 0.53
C VAL A 16 -2.02 1.31 1.72
N ASP A 17 -1.05 1.33 2.64
CA ASP A 17 -1.22 0.85 4.01
C ASP A 17 -1.63 2.03 4.91
N ASP A 18 -2.93 2.20 5.15
CA ASP A 18 -3.49 3.18 6.10
C ASP A 18 -3.59 2.60 7.52
N THR A 19 -4.65 1.83 7.81
CA THR A 19 -4.88 1.19 9.12
C THR A 19 -4.44 -0.28 9.16
N ARG A 20 -3.90 -0.81 8.06
CA ARG A 20 -3.53 -2.21 7.83
C ARG A 20 -4.67 -3.25 7.85
N ALA A 21 -5.90 -2.85 8.19
CA ALA A 21 -7.05 -3.76 8.31
C ALA A 21 -7.29 -4.60 7.05
N THR A 22 -7.36 -3.96 5.89
CA THR A 22 -7.59 -4.63 4.60
C THR A 22 -6.48 -5.62 4.26
N LEU A 23 -5.22 -5.18 4.37
CA LEU A 23 -4.05 -6.01 4.05
C LEU A 23 -3.97 -7.23 4.95
N ALA A 24 -4.14 -7.05 6.27
CA ALA A 24 -4.10 -8.17 7.22
C ALA A 24 -5.22 -9.18 6.97
N TYR A 25 -6.43 -8.71 6.66
CA TYR A 25 -7.54 -9.58 6.28
C TYR A 25 -7.23 -10.38 5.00
N CYS A 26 -6.78 -9.69 3.94
CA CYS A 26 -6.44 -10.32 2.66
C CYS A 26 -5.33 -11.37 2.82
N VAL A 27 -4.29 -11.05 3.59
CA VAL A 27 -3.23 -12.01 3.93
C VAL A 27 -3.82 -13.25 4.62
N GLY A 28 -4.67 -13.05 5.63
CA GLY A 28 -5.31 -14.15 6.37
C GLY A 28 -6.10 -15.07 5.45
N GLU A 29 -6.84 -14.52 4.48
CA GLU A 29 -7.55 -15.31 3.47
C GLU A 29 -6.60 -16.06 2.52
N LEU A 30 -5.52 -15.42 2.05
CA LEU A 30 -4.55 -16.03 1.16
C LEU A 30 -3.78 -17.18 1.82
N LEU A 31 -3.46 -17.07 3.11
CA LEU A 31 -2.76 -18.12 3.87
C LEU A 31 -3.55 -19.45 3.91
N LYS A 32 -4.88 -19.40 3.83
CA LYS A 32 -5.72 -20.62 3.77
C LYS A 32 -5.42 -21.50 2.55
N PHE A 33 -4.81 -20.93 1.51
CA PHE A 33 -4.43 -21.64 0.28
C PHE A 33 -2.99 -22.18 0.29
N LYS A 34 -2.33 -22.18 1.44
CA LYS A 34 -0.99 -22.77 1.66
C LYS A 34 0.08 -22.33 0.64
N PRO A 35 0.25 -21.01 0.41
CA PRO A 35 1.41 -20.54 -0.36
C PRO A 35 2.72 -20.92 0.34
N GLU A 36 3.79 -21.03 -0.43
CA GLU A 36 5.14 -21.17 0.14
C GLU A 36 5.51 -19.90 0.92
N GLU A 37 5.11 -18.74 0.39
CA GLU A 37 5.41 -17.45 0.96
C GLU A 37 4.43 -16.38 0.49
N ILE A 38 4.13 -15.42 1.37
CA ILE A 38 3.45 -14.18 1.02
C ILE A 38 4.35 -13.01 1.42
N ALA A 39 4.52 -12.06 0.51
CA ALA A 39 5.05 -10.74 0.80
C ALA A 39 4.01 -9.68 0.48
N VAL A 40 4.11 -8.51 1.12
CA VAL A 40 3.22 -7.37 0.89
C VAL A 40 4.02 -6.22 0.29
N LEU A 41 3.48 -5.58 -0.74
CA LEU A 41 4.02 -4.35 -1.32
C LEU A 41 2.92 -3.30 -1.38
N VAL A 42 3.22 -2.12 -0.88
CA VAL A 42 2.37 -0.94 -1.03
C VAL A 42 3.13 0.20 -1.66
N LEU A 43 2.44 1.06 -2.42
CA LEU A 43 3.04 2.29 -2.92
C LEU A 43 3.32 3.25 -1.76
N HIS A 44 2.34 3.42 -0.87
CA HIS A 44 2.40 4.36 0.23
C HIS A 44 2.08 3.69 1.56
N ASN A 45 2.91 3.95 2.57
CA ASN A 45 2.64 3.55 3.94
C ASN A 45 2.45 4.78 4.81
N LYS A 46 1.27 4.90 5.43
CA LYS A 46 1.01 5.96 6.40
C LYS A 46 1.65 5.61 7.73
N GLN A 47 2.54 6.48 8.21
CA GLN A 47 3.18 6.42 9.51
C GLN A 47 2.21 6.87 10.60
N LYS A 48 1.33 5.96 10.99
CA LYS A 48 0.33 6.10 12.05
C LYS A 48 0.15 4.76 12.75
N ASP A 49 -0.54 4.79 13.88
CA ASP A 49 -0.93 3.57 14.58
C ASP A 49 -1.81 2.70 13.68
N LYS A 50 -1.55 1.40 13.71
CA LYS A 50 -2.23 0.40 12.89
C LYS A 50 -3.25 -0.33 13.76
N ASP A 51 -4.43 -0.55 13.23
CA ASP A 51 -5.52 -1.18 13.99
C ASP A 51 -5.26 -2.67 14.21
N VAL A 52 -4.48 -3.27 13.31
CA VAL A 52 -4.13 -4.69 13.32
C VAL A 52 -2.69 -4.89 12.88
N GLU A 53 -2.07 -5.96 13.38
CA GLU A 53 -0.76 -6.40 12.93
C GLU A 53 -0.88 -7.46 11.82
N PHE A 54 0.17 -7.59 11.03
CA PHE A 54 0.27 -8.72 10.11
C PHE A 54 0.41 -10.04 10.88
N PRO A 55 -0.11 -11.15 10.33
CA PRO A 55 0.23 -12.49 10.81
C PRO A 55 1.75 -12.72 10.79
N VAL A 56 2.26 -13.50 11.73
CA VAL A 56 3.70 -13.80 11.89
C VAL A 56 4.33 -14.47 10.67
N GLU A 57 3.50 -15.03 9.79
CA GLU A 57 3.88 -15.62 8.51
C GLU A 57 4.39 -14.58 7.50
N ILE A 58 3.97 -13.31 7.63
CA ILE A 58 4.44 -12.21 6.78
C ILE A 58 5.79 -11.73 7.25
N LYS A 59 6.83 -12.20 6.56
CA LYS A 59 8.23 -11.86 6.86
C LYS A 59 8.76 -10.67 6.05
N ARG A 60 8.07 -10.33 4.96
CA ARG A 60 8.52 -9.32 3.99
C ARG A 60 7.40 -8.34 3.67
N TYR A 61 7.70 -7.08 3.90
CA TYR A 61 6.84 -5.94 3.64
C TYR A 61 7.67 -4.86 2.93
N PHE A 62 7.12 -4.30 1.86
CA PHE A 62 7.76 -3.27 1.05
C PHE A 62 6.83 -2.07 0.96
N SER A 63 7.32 -0.88 1.31
CA SER A 63 6.67 0.39 1.00
C SER A 63 7.51 1.15 -0.03
N GLY A 64 6.86 1.74 -1.03
CA GLY A 64 7.51 2.64 -1.99
C GLY A 64 7.91 3.96 -1.34
N LEU A 65 7.01 4.51 -0.53
CA LEU A 65 7.23 5.72 0.25
C LEU A 65 6.50 5.63 1.60
N ASP A 66 7.22 5.92 2.68
CA ASP A 66 6.62 6.17 3.99
C ASP A 66 6.30 7.67 4.10
N LEU A 67 5.07 7.98 4.52
CA LEU A 67 4.61 9.36 4.67
C LEU A 67 3.68 9.50 5.90
N GLY A 68 3.45 10.74 6.34
CA GLY A 68 2.57 11.02 7.47
C GLY A 68 1.11 10.64 7.21
N ASP A 69 0.24 10.81 8.21
CA ASP A 69 -1.21 10.57 8.05
C ASP A 69 -1.88 11.69 7.26
N VAL A 70 -1.66 11.71 5.94
CA VAL A 70 -2.28 12.65 5.01
C VAL A 70 -3.17 11.91 4.02
N TRP A 71 -4.14 12.63 3.46
CA TRP A 71 -4.95 12.11 2.37
C TRP A 71 -4.17 12.12 1.07
N ILE A 72 -4.14 10.98 0.37
CA ILE A 72 -3.48 10.82 -0.92
C ILE A 72 -4.57 10.82 -1.99
N LYS A 73 -4.49 11.72 -2.96
CA LYS A 73 -5.34 11.68 -4.16
C LYS A 73 -4.57 10.97 -5.28
N TYR A 74 -4.94 9.73 -5.58
CA TYR A 74 -4.32 9.00 -6.67
C TYR A 74 -4.86 9.46 -8.03
N PRO A 75 -4.04 9.39 -9.10
CA PRO A 75 -4.42 9.90 -10.41
C PRO A 75 -5.55 9.09 -11.07
N TRP A 76 -5.68 7.79 -10.75
CA TRP A 76 -6.75 6.95 -11.30
C TRP A 76 -8.14 7.24 -10.71
N ASP A 77 -8.21 7.96 -9.59
CA ASP A 77 -9.47 8.43 -8.98
C ASP A 77 -9.80 9.88 -9.38
N ALA A 78 -8.99 10.51 -10.24
CA ALA A 78 -9.21 11.89 -10.64
C ALA A 78 -10.35 12.00 -11.68
N ASP A 79 -11.33 12.86 -11.40
CA ASP A 79 -12.36 13.22 -12.38
C ASP A 79 -11.77 14.00 -13.57
N ASP A 80 -10.78 14.85 -13.30
CA ASP A 80 -9.99 15.59 -14.29
C ASP A 80 -8.49 15.37 -14.03
N ILE A 81 -7.85 14.66 -14.96
CA ILE A 81 -6.43 14.30 -14.84
C ILE A 81 -5.49 15.50 -15.06
N GLU A 82 -5.90 16.49 -15.82
CA GLU A 82 -5.09 17.69 -16.10
C GLU A 82 -5.10 18.62 -14.88
N GLU A 83 -6.25 18.76 -14.22
CA GLU A 83 -6.35 19.47 -12.95
C GLU A 83 -5.52 18.77 -11.86
N HIS A 84 -5.62 17.44 -11.75
CA HIS A 84 -4.82 16.66 -10.80
C HIS A 84 -3.31 16.84 -11.00
N THR A 85 -2.85 16.73 -12.24
CA THR A 85 -1.43 16.92 -12.61
C THR A 85 -0.97 18.36 -12.33
N THR A 86 -1.83 19.34 -12.57
CA THR A 86 -1.54 20.76 -12.24
C THR A 86 -1.39 20.96 -10.74
N ASN A 87 -2.27 20.38 -9.94
CA ASN A 87 -2.22 20.44 -8.48
C ASN A 87 -0.99 19.71 -7.91
N GLU A 88 -0.60 18.56 -8.48
CA GLU A 88 0.65 17.87 -8.12
C GLU A 88 1.85 18.80 -8.32
N ARG A 89 1.97 19.44 -9.49
CA ARG A 89 3.07 20.36 -9.79
C ARG A 89 3.13 21.51 -8.77
N ILE A 90 1.98 22.13 -8.48
CA ILE A 90 1.90 23.23 -7.49
C ILE A 90 2.37 22.74 -6.11
N MET A 91 1.87 21.60 -5.64
CA MET A 91 2.26 21.00 -4.37
C MET A 91 3.77 20.72 -4.30
N LEU A 92 4.36 20.18 -5.37
CA LEU A 92 5.81 19.89 -5.43
C LEU A 92 6.65 21.16 -5.39
N GLU A 93 6.22 22.23 -6.07
CA GLU A 93 6.88 23.54 -6.05
C GLU A 93 6.83 24.19 -4.66
N GLU A 94 5.70 24.08 -3.95
CA GLU A 94 5.56 24.57 -2.57
C GLU A 94 6.48 23.82 -1.61
N ARG A 95 6.47 22.48 -1.67
CA ARG A 95 7.34 21.64 -0.84
C ARG A 95 8.83 21.86 -1.08
N ALA A 96 9.22 22.21 -2.32
CA ALA A 96 10.61 22.53 -2.62
C ALA A 96 11.05 23.84 -1.94
N LYS A 97 10.16 24.85 -1.89
CA LYS A 97 10.42 26.12 -1.21
C LYS A 97 10.56 25.96 0.30
N GLU A 98 9.73 25.10 0.92
CA GLU A 98 9.80 24.82 2.37
C GLU A 98 11.12 24.15 2.81
N ARG A 99 11.87 23.55 1.87
CA ARG A 99 13.14 22.87 2.14
C ARG A 99 14.38 23.76 1.94
N THR A 100 14.19 25.00 1.49
CA THR A 100 15.28 25.97 1.20
C THR A 100 15.32 27.04 2.28
#